data_AF-A0A8H1QUD6-F1
#
_entry.id   AF-A0A8H1QUD6-F1
#
_cell.length_a   1.000
_cell.length_b   1.000
_cell.length_c   1.000
_cell.angle_alpha   90.00
_cell.angle_beta   90.00
_cell.angle_gamma   90.00
#
_symmetry.space_group_name_H-M   'P 1'
#
loop_
_entity.id
_entity.type
_entity.pdbx_description
1 polymer ?
#
loop_
_entity_poly.entity_id
_entity_poly.type
_entity_poly.pdbx_seq_one_letter_code
_entity_poly.pdbx_strand_id
1 'polypeptide(L)'
;MDSAVSQIVIAVLGVGGTLAAAVITQRGADRARARELEHTRRLQQDEREYATLQARFEARRTCYAALSAGTRDLANAMAKVLHALEAGEVTEELRSELDRARRDHRLRHAEAQMVLPDPVAETASTANRHLGAMYGLLMRLDQGTARQGESLDTAWESFDKLWDPLWKMRHVMRVDLGITPPDQHA
;
A
#
# COMPACT_ATOMS: atom_id res chain seq x y z
N MET A 1 -24.84 -28.41 -79.31
CA MET A 1 -24.86 -28.34 -77.82
C MET A 1 -26.23 -27.86 -77.42
N ASP A 2 -26.99 -28.73 -76.74
CA ASP A 2 -28.41 -28.54 -76.44
C ASP A 2 -28.66 -27.36 -75.47
N SER A 3 -29.69 -26.58 -75.77
CA SER A 3 -30.22 -25.46 -74.96
C SER A 3 -30.36 -25.81 -73.46
N ALA A 4 -30.74 -27.04 -73.15
CA ALA A 4 -30.89 -27.55 -71.78
C ALA A 4 -29.56 -27.56 -71.00
N VAL A 5 -28.43 -27.85 -71.66
CA VAL A 5 -27.11 -27.88 -71.02
C VAL A 5 -26.69 -26.47 -70.60
N SER A 6 -26.93 -25.46 -71.44
CA SER A 6 -26.66 -24.06 -71.07
C SER A 6 -27.52 -23.57 -69.91
N GLN A 7 -28.81 -23.94 -69.87
CA GLN A 7 -29.70 -23.53 -68.78
C GLN A 7 -29.30 -24.12 -67.43
N ILE A 8 -28.91 -25.41 -67.40
CA ILE A 8 -28.42 -26.08 -66.20
C ILE A 8 -27.12 -25.42 -65.72
N VAL A 9 -26.20 -25.10 -66.64
CA VAL A 9 -24.93 -24.44 -66.32
C VAL A 9 -25.16 -23.06 -65.70
N ILE A 10 -26.08 -22.25 -66.25
CA ILE A 10 -26.42 -20.93 -65.71
C ILE A 10 -27.05 -21.04 -64.31
N ALA A 11 -27.97 -21.99 -64.10
CA ALA A 11 -28.60 -22.19 -62.80
C ALA A 11 -27.59 -22.60 -61.72
N VAL A 12 -26.67 -23.52 -62.04
CA VAL A 12 -25.60 -23.95 -61.13
C VAL A 12 -24.63 -22.81 -60.82
N LEU A 13 -24.28 -21.99 -61.81
CA LEU A 13 -23.45 -20.79 -61.61
C LEU A 13 -24.13 -19.76 -60.70
N GLY A 14 -25.44 -19.52 -60.87
CA GLY A 14 -26.20 -18.59 -60.03
C GLY A 14 -26.30 -19.05 -58.57
N VAL A 15 -26.62 -20.33 -58.34
CA VAL A 15 -26.71 -20.91 -56.99
C VAL A 15 -25.33 -21.01 -56.35
N GLY A 16 -24.33 -21.49 -57.09
CA GLY A 16 -22.94 -21.59 -56.63
C GLY A 16 -22.33 -20.24 -56.29
N GLY A 17 -22.57 -19.21 -57.11
CA GLY A 17 -22.12 -17.83 -56.85
C GLY A 17 -22.76 -17.23 -55.60
N THR A 18 -24.05 -17.48 -55.38
CA THR A 18 -24.77 -16.99 -54.19
C THR A 18 -24.29 -17.68 -52.91
N LEU A 19 -24.11 -19.00 -52.94
CA LEU A 19 -23.58 -19.76 -51.80
C LEU A 19 -22.14 -19.36 -51.48
N ALA A 20 -21.30 -19.17 -52.51
CA ALA A 20 -19.93 -18.70 -52.33
C ALA A 20 -19.89 -17.29 -51.72
N ALA A 21 -20.73 -16.37 -52.22
CA ALA A 21 -20.84 -15.01 -51.68
C ALA A 21 -21.34 -15.00 -50.22
N ALA A 22 -22.33 -15.84 -49.89
CA ALA A 22 -22.84 -15.97 -48.52
C ALA A 22 -21.77 -16.50 -47.56
N VAL A 23 -21.03 -17.55 -47.95
CA VAL A 23 -19.95 -18.11 -47.12
C VAL A 23 -18.81 -17.12 -46.92
N ILE A 24 -18.40 -16.38 -47.96
CA ILE A 24 -17.35 -15.35 -47.84
C ILE A 24 -17.79 -14.25 -46.89
N THR A 25 -19.04 -13.78 -47.03
CA THR A 25 -19.61 -12.73 -46.18
C THR A 25 -19.70 -13.18 -44.72
N GLN A 26 -20.19 -14.40 -44.47
CA GLN A 26 -20.32 -14.97 -43.13
C GLN A 26 -18.95 -15.15 -42.46
N ARG A 27 -17.96 -15.71 -43.19
CA ARG A 27 -16.58 -15.84 -42.68
C ARG A 27 -15.91 -14.49 -42.42
N GLY A 28 -16.22 -13.48 -43.24
CA GLY A 28 -15.77 -12.10 -43.03
C GLY A 28 -16.34 -11.50 -41.75
N ALA A 29 -17.65 -11.64 -41.54
CA ALA A 29 -18.34 -11.17 -40.34
C ALA A 29 -17.84 -11.89 -39.08
N ASP A 30 -17.63 -13.21 -39.13
CA ASP A 30 -17.11 -13.99 -38.00
C ASP A 30 -15.68 -13.57 -37.62
N ARG A 31 -14.82 -13.32 -38.62
CA ARG A 31 -13.45 -12.83 -38.38
C ARG A 31 -13.44 -11.40 -37.83
N ALA A 32 -14.31 -10.53 -38.31
CA ALA A 32 -14.45 -9.17 -37.79
C ALA A 32 -14.90 -9.20 -36.31
N ARG A 33 -15.96 -9.96 -36.01
CA ARG A 33 -16.43 -10.17 -34.63
C ARG A 33 -15.36 -10.77 -33.73
N ALA A 34 -14.60 -11.77 -34.20
CA ALA A 34 -13.52 -12.36 -33.42
C ALA A 34 -12.45 -11.33 -33.02
N ARG A 35 -12.07 -10.43 -33.94
CA ARG A 35 -11.11 -9.35 -33.66
C ARG A 35 -11.69 -8.31 -32.69
N GLU A 36 -12.96 -7.93 -32.83
CA GLU A 36 -13.63 -7.02 -31.91
C GLU A 36 -13.73 -7.58 -30.49
N LEU A 37 -14.07 -8.87 -30.36
CA LEU A 37 -14.08 -9.56 -29.07
C LEU A 37 -12.67 -9.64 -28.47
N GLU A 38 -11.64 -9.94 -29.27
CA GLU A 38 -10.26 -9.97 -28.80
C GLU A 38 -9.79 -8.59 -28.32
N HIS A 39 -10.09 -7.54 -29.09
CA HIS A 39 -9.75 -6.17 -28.68
C HIS A 39 -10.47 -5.77 -27.39
N THR A 40 -11.76 -6.06 -27.28
CA THR A 40 -12.55 -5.83 -26.04
C THR A 40 -11.96 -6.59 -24.86
N ARG A 41 -11.55 -7.86 -25.05
CA ARG A 41 -10.93 -8.66 -23.98
C ARG A 41 -9.61 -8.06 -23.52
N ARG A 42 -8.76 -7.60 -24.44
CA ARG A 42 -7.49 -6.95 -24.12
C ARG A 42 -7.73 -5.66 -23.33
N LEU A 43 -8.64 -4.81 -23.79
CA LEU A 43 -9.02 -3.59 -23.05
C LEU A 43 -9.51 -3.90 -21.64
N GLN A 44 -10.38 -4.91 -21.48
CA GLN A 44 -10.84 -5.33 -20.15
C GLN A 44 -9.72 -5.88 -19.26
N GLN A 45 -8.70 -6.53 -19.85
CA GLN A 45 -7.52 -7.00 -19.11
C GLN A 45 -6.67 -5.80 -18.66
N ASP A 46 -6.36 -4.88 -19.57
CA ASP A 46 -5.59 -3.67 -19.27
C ASP A 46 -6.27 -2.81 -18.20
N GLU A 47 -7.59 -2.64 -18.27
CA GLU A 47 -8.38 -1.93 -17.26
C GLU A 47 -8.32 -2.61 -15.89
N ARG A 48 -8.40 -3.94 -15.84
CA ARG A 48 -8.31 -4.70 -14.58
C ARG A 48 -6.92 -4.62 -13.97
N GLU A 49 -5.88 -4.70 -14.79
CA GLU A 49 -4.50 -4.56 -14.34
C GLU A 49 -4.25 -3.16 -13.78
N TYR A 50 -4.66 -2.12 -14.51
CA TYR A 50 -4.58 -0.73 -14.06
C TYR A 50 -5.34 -0.51 -12.74
N ALA A 51 -6.59 -1.00 -12.65
CA ALA A 51 -7.38 -0.91 -11.43
C ALA A 51 -6.73 -1.65 -10.24
N THR A 52 -6.12 -2.81 -10.49
CA THR A 52 -5.41 -3.57 -9.44
C THR A 52 -4.17 -2.84 -8.95
N LEU A 53 -3.39 -2.25 -9.87
CA LEU A 53 -2.21 -1.45 -9.52
C LEU A 53 -2.61 -0.22 -8.71
N GLN A 54 -3.66 0.49 -9.13
CA GLN A 54 -4.14 1.67 -8.43
C GLN A 54 -4.69 1.32 -7.04
N ALA A 55 -5.47 0.24 -6.90
CA ALA A 55 -5.96 -0.22 -5.61
C ALA A 55 -4.83 -0.58 -4.64
N ARG A 56 -3.77 -1.25 -5.12
CA ARG A 56 -2.58 -1.56 -4.31
C ARG A 56 -1.83 -0.30 -3.87
N PHE A 57 -1.67 0.66 -4.77
CA PHE A 57 -1.04 1.94 -4.46
C PHE A 57 -1.84 2.72 -3.40
N GLU A 58 -3.16 2.82 -3.56
CA GLU A 58 -4.03 3.51 -2.61
C GLU A 58 -4.07 2.83 -1.25
N ALA A 59 -4.07 1.49 -1.21
CA ALA A 59 -3.99 0.72 0.03
C ALA A 59 -2.67 1.01 0.79
N ARG A 60 -1.53 0.99 0.09
CA ARG A 60 -0.23 1.34 0.69
C ARG A 60 -0.18 2.77 1.17
N ARG A 61 -0.61 3.73 0.35
CA ARG A 61 -0.64 5.16 0.72
C ARG A 61 -1.47 5.39 1.98
N THR A 62 -2.65 4.78 2.06
CA THR A 62 -3.55 4.88 3.22
C THR A 62 -2.91 4.27 4.46
N CYS A 63 -2.33 3.07 4.33
CA CYS A 63 -1.60 2.40 5.38
C CYS A 63 -0.44 3.25 5.93
N TYR A 64 0.39 3.83 5.04
CA TYR A 64 1.55 4.64 5.42
C TYR A 64 1.12 5.92 6.14
N ALA A 65 0.03 6.54 5.70
CA ALA A 65 -0.54 7.71 6.35
C ALA A 65 -1.01 7.38 7.78
N ALA A 66 -1.75 6.28 7.95
CA ALA A 66 -2.25 5.84 9.25
C ALA A 66 -1.10 5.50 10.22
N LEU A 67 -0.11 4.73 9.76
CA LEU A 67 1.06 4.38 10.56
C LEU A 67 1.90 5.62 10.95
N SER A 68 2.09 6.54 10.00
CA SER A 68 2.80 7.80 10.24
C SER A 68 2.07 8.73 11.21
N ALA A 69 0.73 8.72 11.21
CA ALA A 69 -0.07 9.46 12.16
C ALA A 69 0.04 8.84 13.56
N GLY A 70 -0.18 7.52 13.71
CA GLY A 70 -0.08 6.85 15.01
C GLY A 70 1.29 6.92 15.66
N THR A 71 2.33 6.88 14.86
CA THR A 71 3.70 7.10 15.31
C THR A 71 3.88 8.49 15.93
N ARG A 72 3.35 9.54 15.27
CA ARG A 72 3.43 10.93 15.77
C ARG A 72 2.56 11.13 17.00
N ASP A 73 1.34 10.59 17.01
CA ASP A 73 0.44 10.65 18.15
C ASP A 73 1.11 10.06 19.40
N LEU A 74 1.74 8.88 19.26
CA LEU A 74 2.50 8.25 20.33
C LEU A 74 3.72 9.08 20.75
N ALA A 75 4.51 9.60 19.81
CA ALA A 75 5.64 10.46 20.12
C ALA A 75 5.22 11.74 20.89
N ASN A 76 4.10 12.35 20.49
CA ASN A 76 3.55 13.52 21.18
C ASN A 76 3.10 13.18 22.61
N ALA A 77 2.41 12.05 22.80
CA ALA A 77 2.04 11.59 24.14
C ALA A 77 3.27 11.32 25.02
N MET A 78 4.33 10.74 24.45
CA MET A 78 5.61 10.53 25.14
C MET A 78 6.27 11.86 25.53
N ALA A 79 6.28 12.85 24.66
CA ALA A 79 6.83 14.18 24.96
C ALA A 79 6.09 14.84 26.13
N LYS A 80 4.75 14.77 26.15
CA LYS A 80 3.94 15.30 27.26
C LYS A 80 4.30 14.64 28.59
N VAL A 81 4.40 13.31 28.61
CA VAL A 81 4.78 12.56 29.81
C VAL A 81 6.20 12.90 30.24
N LEU A 82 7.13 13.05 29.31
CA LEU A 82 8.51 13.41 29.60
C LEU A 82 8.62 14.79 30.28
N HIS A 83 7.91 15.80 29.74
CA HIS A 83 7.81 17.12 30.38
C HIS A 83 7.14 17.05 31.77
N ALA A 84 6.09 16.24 31.93
CA ALA A 84 5.44 16.08 33.22
C ALA A 84 6.33 15.36 34.25
N LEU A 85 7.14 14.39 33.82
CA LEU A 85 8.14 13.73 34.68
C LEU A 85 9.19 14.72 35.16
N GLU A 86 9.66 15.62 34.28
CA GLU A 86 10.62 16.67 34.62
C GLU A 86 10.05 17.65 35.66
N ALA A 87 8.76 17.98 35.56
CA ALA A 87 8.06 18.81 36.54
C ALA A 87 7.64 18.07 37.82
N GLY A 88 7.67 16.74 37.84
CA GLY A 88 7.10 15.94 38.92
C GLY A 88 5.57 15.91 38.96
N GLU A 89 4.91 16.21 37.84
CA GLU A 89 3.47 16.45 37.71
C GLU A 89 2.76 15.38 36.84
N VAL A 90 3.24 14.13 36.83
CA VAL A 90 2.60 13.08 36.02
C VAL A 90 1.24 12.70 36.60
N THR A 91 0.18 13.08 35.89
CA THR A 91 -1.20 12.77 36.24
C THR A 91 -1.67 11.45 35.65
N GLU A 92 -2.77 10.92 36.18
CA GLU A 92 -3.39 9.68 35.67
C GLU A 92 -3.95 9.86 34.25
N GLU A 93 -4.42 11.05 33.91
CA GLU A 93 -4.89 11.38 32.56
C GLU A 93 -3.75 11.27 31.54
N LEU A 94 -2.55 11.75 31.87
CA LEU A 94 -1.37 11.64 31.01
C LEU A 94 -0.92 10.18 30.84
N ARG A 95 -0.94 9.38 31.90
CA ARG A 95 -0.68 7.93 31.81
C ARG A 95 -1.68 7.24 30.88
N SER A 96 -2.96 7.53 31.06
CA SER A 96 -4.04 6.98 30.24
C SER A 96 -3.94 7.41 28.77
N GLU A 97 -3.56 8.67 28.51
CA GLU A 97 -3.31 9.17 27.15
C GLU A 97 -2.14 8.44 26.49
N LEU A 98 -1.01 8.27 27.18
CA LEU A 98 0.15 7.54 26.67
C LEU A 98 -0.21 6.08 26.37
N ASP A 99 -0.92 5.41 27.28
CA ASP A 99 -1.35 4.03 27.11
C ASP A 99 -2.32 3.86 25.93
N ARG A 100 -3.25 4.81 25.75
CA ARG A 100 -4.15 4.85 24.59
C ARG A 100 -3.36 5.00 23.31
N ALA A 101 -2.48 5.99 23.22
CA ALA A 101 -1.64 6.22 22.05
C ALA A 101 -0.77 5.00 21.72
N ARG A 102 -0.25 4.31 22.75
CA ARG A 102 0.55 3.09 22.59
C ARG A 102 -0.28 1.92 22.05
N ARG A 103 -1.54 1.77 22.48
CA ARG A 103 -2.47 0.76 21.93
C ARG A 103 -2.84 1.07 20.49
N ASP A 104 -3.21 2.31 20.20
CA ASP A 104 -3.63 2.74 18.87
C ASP A 104 -2.49 2.59 17.86
N HIS A 105 -1.26 2.98 18.23
CA HIS A 105 -0.07 2.75 17.42
C HIS A 105 0.18 1.25 17.16
N ARG A 106 0.06 0.40 18.19
CA ARG A 106 0.24 -1.06 18.02
C ARG A 106 -0.77 -1.66 17.06
N LEU A 107 -2.03 -1.24 17.13
CA LEU A 107 -3.08 -1.67 16.21
C LEU A 107 -2.73 -1.26 14.77
N ARG A 108 -2.43 0.02 14.54
CA ARG A 108 -2.05 0.54 13.22
C ARG A 108 -0.79 -0.15 12.67
N HIS A 109 0.18 -0.47 13.52
CA HIS A 109 1.37 -1.21 13.12
C HIS A 109 1.06 -2.65 12.72
N ALA A 110 0.18 -3.35 13.46
CA ALA A 110 -0.23 -4.71 13.12
C ALA A 110 -1.01 -4.76 11.80
N GLU A 111 -1.92 -3.80 11.58
CA GLU A 111 -2.62 -3.63 10.30
C GLU A 111 -1.63 -3.36 9.16
N ALA A 112 -0.64 -2.50 9.41
CA ALA A 112 0.37 -2.17 8.42
C ALA A 112 1.18 -3.39 8.00
N GLN A 113 1.54 -4.30 8.91
CA GLN A 113 2.31 -5.51 8.57
C GLN A 113 1.66 -6.39 7.49
N MET A 114 0.35 -6.28 7.27
CA MET A 114 -0.35 -7.01 6.20
C MET A 114 -0.19 -6.39 4.81
N VAL A 115 0.33 -5.15 4.74
CA VAL A 115 0.38 -4.32 3.52
C VAL A 115 1.81 -3.85 3.19
N LEU A 116 2.66 -3.65 4.21
CA LEU A 116 4.01 -3.13 4.05
C LEU A 116 4.88 -4.07 3.21
N PRO A 117 5.53 -3.57 2.14
CA PRO A 117 6.65 -4.24 1.49
C PRO A 117 7.83 -4.40 2.45
N ASP A 118 8.66 -5.42 2.24
CA ASP A 118 9.77 -5.78 3.14
C ASP A 118 10.69 -4.60 3.54
N PRO A 119 11.14 -3.71 2.62
CA PRO A 119 11.99 -2.57 3.00
C PRO A 119 11.29 -1.59 3.95
N VAL A 120 9.98 -1.39 3.77
CA VAL A 120 9.17 -0.53 4.64
C VAL A 120 8.90 -1.25 5.97
N ALA A 121 8.64 -2.55 5.94
CA ALA A 121 8.41 -3.36 7.13
C ALA A 121 9.62 -3.39 8.08
N GLU A 122 10.84 -3.44 7.53
CA GLU A 122 12.08 -3.41 8.31
C GLU A 122 12.27 -2.07 9.04
N THR A 123 12.11 -0.96 8.33
CA THR A 123 12.24 0.38 8.91
C THR A 123 11.13 0.69 9.91
N ALA A 124 9.89 0.27 9.63
CA ALA A 124 8.76 0.37 10.55
C ALA A 124 8.98 -0.45 11.82
N SER A 125 9.48 -1.68 11.69
CA SER A 125 9.80 -2.54 12.84
C SER A 125 10.89 -1.92 13.71
N THR A 126 11.89 -1.29 13.09
CA THR A 126 12.95 -0.56 13.79
C THR A 126 12.37 0.61 14.58
N ALA A 127 11.61 1.49 13.93
CA ALA A 127 10.89 2.58 14.59
C ALA A 127 10.03 2.07 15.76
N ASN A 128 9.28 0.99 15.57
CA ASN A 128 8.42 0.41 16.61
C ASN A 128 9.19 -0.11 17.84
N ARG A 129 10.40 -0.69 17.64
CA ARG A 129 11.27 -1.08 18.75
C ARG A 129 11.74 0.12 19.56
N HIS A 130 12.16 1.20 18.89
CA HIS A 130 12.57 2.44 19.54
C HIS A 130 11.42 3.09 20.34
N LEU A 131 10.23 3.20 19.74
CA LEU A 131 9.03 3.70 20.44
C LEU A 131 8.67 2.81 21.65
N GLY A 132 8.80 1.49 21.51
CA GLY A 132 8.54 0.55 22.61
C GLY A 132 9.55 0.67 23.75
N ALA A 133 10.83 0.85 23.43
CA ALA A 133 11.89 1.08 24.41
C ALA A 133 11.65 2.40 25.17
N MET A 134 11.33 3.48 24.46
CA MET A 134 11.01 4.77 25.07
C MET A 134 9.79 4.69 25.98
N TYR A 135 8.69 4.07 25.53
CA TYR A 135 7.51 3.85 26.37
C TYR A 135 7.88 3.11 27.66
N GLY A 136 8.65 2.02 27.56
CA GLY A 136 9.08 1.27 28.73
C GLY A 136 9.94 2.09 29.68
N LEU A 137 10.84 2.94 29.15
CA LEU A 137 11.67 3.85 29.94
C LEU A 137 10.80 4.85 30.72
N LEU A 138 9.86 5.52 30.05
CA LEU A 138 8.95 6.47 30.69
C LEU A 138 8.15 5.84 31.82
N MET A 139 7.61 4.64 31.61
CA MET A 139 6.85 3.92 32.64
C MET A 139 7.73 3.56 33.85
N ARG A 140 8.99 3.18 33.64
CA ARG A 140 9.91 2.89 34.75
C ARG A 140 10.29 4.14 35.53
N LEU A 141 10.50 5.26 34.84
CA LEU A 141 10.77 6.54 35.49
C LEU A 141 9.58 7.01 36.33
N ASP A 142 8.37 6.98 35.76
CA ASP A 142 7.12 7.34 36.44
C ASP A 142 6.85 6.48 37.69
N GLN A 143 7.13 5.18 37.60
CA GLN A 143 6.91 4.25 38.72
C GLN A 143 8.05 4.22 39.74
N GLY A 144 9.12 4.98 39.55
CA GLY A 144 10.30 4.93 40.42
C GLY A 144 11.07 3.60 40.35
N THR A 145 10.94 2.85 39.24
CA THR A 145 11.59 1.55 38.99
C THR A 145 12.67 1.63 37.91
N ALA A 146 13.28 2.81 37.77
CA ALA A 146 14.36 3.08 36.82
C ALA A 146 15.52 2.08 36.99
N ARG A 147 16.02 1.56 35.87
CA ARG A 147 17.19 0.66 35.86
C ARG A 147 18.49 1.47 35.99
N GLN A 148 19.60 0.77 36.25
CA GLN A 148 20.91 1.42 36.28
C GLN A 148 21.18 2.14 34.96
N GLY A 149 21.52 3.43 35.05
CA GLY A 149 21.76 4.30 33.90
C GLY A 149 20.50 4.92 33.30
N GLU A 150 19.31 4.62 33.80
CA GLU A 150 18.07 5.30 33.38
C GLU A 150 17.81 6.52 34.26
N SER A 151 17.68 7.67 33.61
CA SER A 151 17.37 8.97 34.21
C SER A 151 16.53 9.82 33.24
N LEU A 152 16.03 10.96 33.71
CA LEU A 152 15.39 11.96 32.86
C LEU A 152 16.29 12.41 31.70
N ASP A 153 17.58 12.64 31.95
CA ASP A 153 18.54 13.04 30.91
C ASP A 153 18.63 11.97 29.81
N THR A 154 18.79 10.69 30.20
CA THR A 154 18.84 9.59 29.23
C THR A 154 17.50 9.38 28.49
N ALA A 155 16.37 9.76 29.10
CA ALA A 155 15.08 9.73 28.44
C ALA A 155 14.96 10.85 27.39
N TRP A 156 15.43 12.06 27.68
CA TRP A 156 15.53 13.13 26.69
C TRP A 156 16.44 12.75 25.53
N GLU A 157 17.62 12.18 25.81
CA GLU A 157 18.50 11.68 24.75
C GLU A 157 17.85 10.57 23.91
N SER A 158 17.15 9.64 24.57
CA SER A 158 16.46 8.54 23.89
C SER A 158 15.31 9.06 23.02
N PHE A 159 14.60 10.08 23.50
CA PHE A 159 13.52 10.73 22.78
C PHE A 159 14.03 11.46 21.54
N ASP A 160 15.14 12.19 21.63
CA ASP A 160 15.78 12.84 20.47
C ASP A 160 16.22 11.81 19.41
N LYS A 161 16.83 10.71 19.87
CA LYS A 161 17.22 9.56 19.01
C LYS A 161 16.03 8.83 18.37
N LEU A 162 14.77 9.11 18.76
CA LEU A 162 13.61 8.56 18.05
C LEU A 162 13.48 9.15 16.65
N TRP A 163 13.90 10.39 16.42
CA TRP A 163 13.59 11.07 15.16
C TRP A 163 14.25 10.43 13.95
N ASP A 164 15.46 9.87 14.09
CA ASP A 164 16.18 9.19 13.03
C ASP A 164 15.45 7.96 12.47
N PRO A 165 15.08 6.93 13.26
CA PRO A 165 14.33 5.80 12.73
C PRO A 165 12.95 6.20 12.21
N LEU A 166 12.31 7.22 12.81
CA LEU A 166 11.03 7.74 12.28
C LEU A 166 11.20 8.45 10.94
N TRP A 167 12.29 9.18 10.74
CA TRP A 167 12.63 9.82 9.47
C TRP A 167 12.93 8.76 8.41
N LYS A 168 13.76 7.77 8.74
CA LYS A 168 14.12 6.67 7.83
C LYS A 168 12.89 5.90 7.36
N MET A 169 11.98 5.56 8.28
CA MET A 169 10.71 4.92 7.95
C MET A 169 9.90 5.76 6.95
N ARG A 170 9.72 7.07 7.21
CA ARG A 170 9.00 7.96 6.29
C ARG A 170 9.68 8.10 4.93
N HIS A 171 11.01 8.14 4.91
CA HIS A 171 11.77 8.22 3.66
C HIS A 171 11.51 6.98 2.80
N VAL A 172 11.68 5.78 3.35
CA VAL A 172 11.47 4.52 2.60
C VAL A 172 10.02 4.36 2.15
N MET A 173 9.03 4.78 2.95
CA MET A 173 7.63 4.84 2.53
C MET A 173 7.42 5.74 1.30
N ARG A 174 8.09 6.89 1.24
CA ARG A 174 7.97 7.82 0.11
C ARG A 174 8.68 7.31 -1.13
N VAL A 175 9.80 6.61 -0.97
CA VAL A 175 10.49 5.91 -2.06
C VAL A 175 9.61 4.80 -2.62
N ASP A 176 9.00 3.98 -1.76
CA ASP A 176 8.08 2.91 -2.21
C ASP A 176 6.86 3.46 -2.97
N LEU A 177 6.34 4.62 -2.58
CA LEU A 177 5.26 5.31 -3.31
C LEU A 177 5.74 6.06 -4.57
N GLY A 178 7.03 6.05 -4.90
CA GLY A 178 7.59 6.80 -6.04
C GLY A 178 7.56 8.32 -5.87
N ILE A 179 7.37 8.82 -4.64
CA ILE A 179 7.31 10.26 -4.33
C ILE A 179 8.72 10.85 -4.17
N THR A 180 9.66 10.05 -3.67
CA THR A 180 11.06 10.45 -3.47
C THR A 180 11.95 9.49 -4.26
N PRO A 181 12.98 9.97 -4.97
CA PRO A 181 13.91 9.07 -5.63
C PRO A 181 14.62 8.18 -4.59
N PRO A 182 14.96 6.93 -4.93
CA PRO A 182 15.79 6.10 -4.05
C PRO A 182 17.16 6.75 -3.88
N ASP A 183 17.75 6.62 -2.70
CA ASP A 183 19.10 7.10 -2.43
C ASP A 183 20.07 6.47 -3.45
N GLN A 184 20.75 7.32 -4.20
CA GLN A 184 21.87 6.89 -5.03
C GLN A 184 23.03 6.64 -4.07
N HIS A 185 23.55 5.41 -4.05
CA HIS A 185 24.61 4.89 -3.16
C HIS A 185 24.09 4.20 -1.87
N ALA A 186 23.83 2.90 -2.01
CA ALA A 186 24.08 1.90 -0.97
C ALA A 186 25.23 1.00 -1.45
#